data_AF-A0A1F2VR71-F1
#
_entry.id   AF-A0A1F2VR71-F1
#
_cell.length_a   1.000
_cell.length_b   1.000
_cell.length_c   1.000
_cell.angle_alpha   90.00
_cell.angle_beta   90.00
_cell.angle_gamma   90.00
#
_symmetry.space_group_name_H-M   'P 1'
#
loop_
_entity.id
_entity.type
_entity.pdbx_description
1 polymer ?
#
loop_
_entity_poly.entity_id
_entity_poly.type
_entity_poly.pdbx_seq_one_letter_code
_entity_poly.pdbx_strand_id
1 'polypeptide(L)' 'MAGGYDEMSRRSYPDYRGGPPEARARRDLLRQVMERHGFTVEPNEWWHFNYKDWQQYPILAIAFSSLRL' A
#
# COMPACT_ATOMS: atom_id res chain seq x y z
N MET A 1 -7.82 0.51 -10.50
CA MET A 1 -7.52 1.74 -9.73
C MET A 1 -7.35 2.91 -10.70
N ALA A 2 -7.21 4.14 -10.21
CA ALA A 2 -7.09 5.32 -11.07
C ALA A 2 -5.75 5.39 -11.83
N GLY A 3 -4.69 4.78 -11.30
CA GLY A 3 -3.38 4.50 -11.92
C GLY A 3 -3.06 3.00 -11.93
N GLY A 4 -1.98 2.62 -12.60
CA GLY A 4 -1.39 1.28 -12.57
C GLY A 4 -0.69 0.95 -11.25
N TYR A 5 -0.29 -0.31 -11.10
CA TYR A 5 0.66 -0.73 -10.06
C TYR A 5 2.07 -0.28 -10.47
N ASP A 6 2.90 0.12 -9.50
CA ASP A 6 4.24 0.72 -9.72
C ASP A 6 4.26 1.97 -10.63
N GLU A 7 3.11 2.60 -10.84
CA GLU A 7 3.05 3.84 -11.62
C GLU A 7 3.60 5.02 -10.80
N MET A 8 4.70 5.62 -11.23
CA MET A 8 5.30 6.77 -10.52
C MET A 8 4.68 8.10 -10.96
N SER A 9 3.38 8.28 -10.74
CA SER A 9 2.64 9.51 -11.11
C SER A 9 1.62 9.94 -10.04
N ARG A 10 1.10 11.17 -10.14
CA ARG A 10 0.03 11.67 -9.24
C ARG A 10 -1.24 10.81 -9.27
N ARG A 11 -1.45 10.00 -10.32
CA ARG A 11 -2.59 9.07 -10.40
C ARG A 11 -2.50 7.94 -9.37
N SER A 12 -1.32 7.74 -8.79
CA SER A 12 -1.05 6.72 -7.78
C SER A 12 -1.46 7.13 -6.37
N TYR A 13 -1.72 8.42 -6.14
CA TYR A 13 -2.02 8.94 -4.82
C TYR A 13 -3.38 8.39 -4.33
N PRO A 14 -3.49 7.95 -3.06
CA PRO A 14 -4.74 7.40 -2.52
C PRO A 14 -5.92 8.39 -2.51
N ASP A 15 -5.67 9.69 -2.61
CA ASP A 15 -6.69 10.74 -2.66
C ASP A 15 -6.95 11.29 -4.07
N TYR A 16 -6.25 10.78 -5.09
CA TYR A 16 -6.37 11.24 -6.47
C TYR A 16 -7.84 11.18 -6.94
N ARG A 17 -8.36 12.31 -7.40
CA ARG A 17 -9.78 12.48 -7.76
C ARG A 17 -10.10 12.12 -9.22
N GLY A 18 -9.10 11.96 -10.08
CA GLY A 18 -9.30 11.66 -11.50
C GLY A 18 -9.73 10.20 -11.77
N GLY A 19 -9.91 9.89 -13.05
CA GLY A 19 -10.30 8.56 -13.53
C GLY A 19 -11.78 8.20 -13.32
N PRO A 20 -12.18 6.96 -13.65
CA PRO A 20 -13.55 6.49 -13.49
C PRO A 20 -13.98 6.44 -12.01
N PRO A 21 -15.24 6.78 -11.66
CA PRO A 21 -15.76 6.67 -10.29
C PRO A 21 -15.60 5.28 -9.68
N GLU A 22 -15.83 4.22 -10.45
CA GLU A 22 -15.66 2.83 -9.99
C GLU A 22 -14.21 2.52 -9.58
N ALA A 23 -13.24 3.11 -10.27
CA ALA A 23 -11.83 2.89 -9.97
C ALA A 23 -11.45 3.50 -8.61
N ARG A 24 -12.05 4.65 -8.25
CA ARG A 24 -11.92 5.25 -6.92
C ARG A 24 -12.66 4.44 -5.86
N ALA A 25 -13.89 4.00 -6.14
CA ALA A 25 -14.65 3.16 -5.21
C ALA A 25 -13.90 1.86 -4.84
N ARG A 26 -13.28 1.19 -5.82
CA ARG A 26 -12.45 0.00 -5.57
C ARG A 26 -11.20 0.30 -4.72
N ARG A 27 -10.56 1.45 -4.97
CA ARG A 27 -9.41 1.91 -4.17
C ARG A 27 -9.80 2.21 -2.74
N ASP A 28 -10.91 2.91 -2.55
CA ASP A 28 -11.39 3.32 -1.24
C ASP A 28 -11.84 2.08 -0.43
N LEU A 29 -12.44 1.07 -1.09
CA LEU A 29 -12.73 -0.23 -0.49
C LEU A 29 -11.46 -0.96 -0.04
N LEU A 30 -10.45 -1.06 -0.91
CA LEU A 30 -9.17 -1.68 -0.58
C LEU A 30 -8.55 -1.01 0.66
N ARG A 31 -8.44 0.32 0.64
CA ARG A 31 -7.91 1.11 1.75
C ARG A 31 -8.68 0.83 3.04
N GLN A 32 -10.01 0.90 3.00
CA GLN A 32 -10.85 0.68 4.16
C GLN A 32 -10.66 -0.72 4.75
N VAL A 33 -10.58 -1.76 3.93
CA VAL A 33 -10.36 -3.13 4.40
C VAL A 33 -8.98 -3.27 5.03
N MET A 34 -7.93 -2.77 4.36
CA MET A 34 -6.56 -2.83 4.89
C MET A 34 -6.42 -2.07 6.22
N GLU A 35 -7.01 -0.89 6.33
CA GLU A 35 -7.00 -0.09 7.56
C GLU A 35 -7.73 -0.78 8.73
N ARG A 36 -8.84 -1.50 8.46
CA ARG A 36 -9.50 -2.33 9.50
C ARG A 36 -8.61 -3.45 10.03
N HIS A 37 -7.65 -3.93 9.23
CA HIS A 37 -6.73 -5.00 9.60
C HIS A 37 -5.37 -4.50 10.10
N GLY A 38 -5.28 -3.21 10.48
CA GLY A 38 -4.08 -2.65 11.10
C GLY A 38 -3.00 -2.28 10.11
N PHE A 39 -3.35 -2.00 8.85
CA PHE A 39 -2.44 -1.39 7.88
C PHE A 39 -2.71 0.11 7.73
N THR A 40 -1.72 0.85 7.24
CA THR A 40 -1.84 2.26 6.85
C THR A 40 -1.36 2.41 5.41
N VAL A 41 -2.15 3.08 4.56
CA VAL A 41 -1.77 3.32 3.15
C VAL A 41 -0.59 4.30 3.05
N GLU A 42 0.33 4.05 2.12
CA GLU A 42 1.38 5.01 1.76
C GLU A 42 0.76 6.22 1.04
N PRO A 43 1.04 7.47 1.48
CA PRO A 43 0.44 8.67 0.90
C PRO A 43 0.60 8.87 -0.61
N ASN A 44 1.59 8.22 -1.25
CA ASN A 44 1.88 8.40 -2.67
C ASN A 44 1.49 7.19 -3.54
N GLU A 45 1.13 6.05 -2.93
CA GLU A 45 0.99 4.77 -3.61
C GLU A 45 -0.25 4.02 -3.12
N TRP A 46 -1.31 3.97 -3.94
CA TRP A 46 -2.58 3.34 -3.56
C TRP A 46 -2.47 1.85 -3.22
N TRP A 47 -1.41 1.19 -3.71
CA TRP A 47 -1.17 -0.25 -3.54
C TRP A 47 -0.29 -0.58 -2.33
N HIS A 48 0.47 0.37 -1.79
CA HIS A 48 1.41 0.13 -0.70
C HIS A 48 0.74 0.33 0.66
N PHE A 49 0.90 -0.65 1.54
CA PHE A 49 0.33 -0.66 2.88
C PHE A 49 1.37 -1.06 3.92
N ASN A 50 1.53 -0.23 4.94
CA ASN A 50 2.42 -0.47 6.07
C ASN A 50 1.64 -1.14 7.21
N TYR A 51 2.05 -2.34 7.66
CA TYR A 51 1.44 -2.99 8.83
C TYR A 51 1.80 -2.27 10.12
N LYS A 52 0.87 -2.07 11.06
CA LYS A 52 1.06 -1.27 12.29
C LYS A 52 2.35 -1.51 13.06
N ASP A 53 2.87 -2.75 13.06
CA ASP A 53 4.06 -3.15 13.80
C ASP A 53 5.32 -3.28 12.92
N TRP A 54 5.28 -2.83 11.65
CA TRP A 54 6.38 -3.00 10.69
C TRP A 54 7.72 -2.50 11.22
N GLN A 55 7.71 -1.44 12.04
CA GLN A 55 8.92 -0.86 12.63
C GLN A 55 9.64 -1.79 13.60
N GLN A 56 8.95 -2.80 14.14
CA GLN A 56 9.56 -3.83 15.00
C GLN A 56 10.40 -4.83 14.18
N TYR A 57 10.21 -4.86 12.86
CA TYR A 57 10.86 -5.79 11.94
C TYR A 57 11.84 -5.02 11.04
N PRO A 58 13.15 -5.04 11.34
CA PRO A 58 14.12 -4.34 10.53
C PRO A 58 14.20 -4.93 9.12
N ILE A 59 14.58 -4.08 8.16
CA ILE A 59 14.96 -4.55 6.82
C ILE A 59 16.28 -5.30 6.97
N LEU A 60 16.24 -6.60 6.72
CA LEU A 60 17.42 -7.46 6.81
C LEU A 60 18.07 -7.60 5.43
N ALA A 61 19.37 -7.32 5.36
CA ALA A 61 20.21 -7.57 4.19
C ALA A 61 21.00 -8.87 4.34
N ILE A 62 20.33 -9.96 4.72
CA ILE A 62 20.93 -11.28 4.92
C ILE A 62 20.19 -12.34 4.10
N ALA A 63 20.87 -13.41 3.72
CA ALA A 63 20.24 -14.53 3.03
C ALA A 63 19.27 -15.25 3.95
N PHE A 64 18.16 -15.77 3.41
CA PHE A 64 17.19 -16.55 4.19
C PHE A 64 17.84 -17.75 4.91
N SER A 65 18.86 -18.36 4.30
CA SER A 65 19.64 -19.46 4.88
C SER A 65 20.43 -19.10 6.15
N SER A 66 20.64 -17.81 6.42
CA SER A 66 21.30 -17.34 7.64
C SER A 66 20.33 -17.11 8.81
N LEU A 67 19.02 -17.21 8.58
CA LEU A 67 18.02 -17.14 9.65
C LEU A 67 18.11 -18.40 10.52
N ARG A 68 18.12 -18.20 11.84
CA ARG A 68 17.97 -19.28 12.83
C ARG A 68 16.54 -19.22 13.35
N LEU A 69 15.85 -20.36 13.30
CA LEU A 69 14.51 -20.53 13.89
C LEU A 69 14.62 -20.74 15.40
#